data_AF-A0A849Q640-F1
#
_entry.id   AF-A0A849Q640-F1
#
_cell.length_a   1.000
_cell.length_b   1.000
_cell.length_c   1.000
_cell.angle_alpha   90.00
_cell.angle_beta   90.00
_cell.angle_gamma   90.00
#
_symmetry.space_group_name_H-M   'P 1'
#
loop_
_entity.id
_entity.type
_entity.pdbx_description
1 polymer ?
#
loop_
_entity_poly.entity_id
_entity_poly.type
_entity_poly.pdbx_seq_one_letter_code
_entity_poly.pdbx_strand_id
1 'polypeptide(L)'
;MARSKSMIVALADIRMALKLRMVKWSLVLSAAFGPLMTIALVAGPALVLTGPELELITSFMVPMAAALLAMFSIIPATMISANALVGEREQSTLEPLLCTPLTDNELLWGKTLSSVLICSAILVLGTLASTIGIAAILLVSGKQLIVFPDLPGLFMLAVVAPIVLFGVVSLMIIISGRVQRVYEAYQMSGAIIMIFMIPMLAPIISMESGAIGTSAIWMWNFVSFFLAVIVAVVTWAIAIKQFNRDRMVSLV
;
A
#
# COMPACT_ATOMS: atom_id res chain seq x y z
N MET A 1 -8.71 2.36 28.82
CA MET A 1 -8.66 3.39 27.76
C MET A 1 -9.85 3.22 26.85
N ALA A 2 -10.80 4.15 26.86
CA ALA A 2 -11.91 4.14 25.89
C ALA A 2 -11.32 4.38 24.49
N ARG A 3 -11.46 3.40 23.59
CA ARG A 3 -11.07 3.58 22.17
C ARG A 3 -11.92 4.70 21.59
N SER A 4 -11.33 5.59 20.80
CA SER A 4 -12.09 6.60 20.06
C SER A 4 -13.15 5.90 19.20
N LYS A 5 -14.32 6.53 19.00
CA LYS A 5 -15.43 5.93 18.27
C LYS A 5 -15.00 5.42 16.88
N SER A 6 -14.16 6.18 16.18
CA SER A 6 -13.57 5.80 14.89
C SER A 6 -12.71 4.52 14.96
N MET A 7 -11.96 4.31 16.04
CA MET A 7 -11.15 3.09 16.19
C MET A 7 -12.01 1.84 16.41
N ILE A 8 -13.15 1.98 17.08
CA ILE A 8 -14.11 0.88 17.26
C ILE A 8 -14.69 0.49 15.90
N VAL A 9 -15.09 1.48 15.10
CA VAL A 9 -15.54 1.29 13.72
C VAL A 9 -14.47 0.61 12.88
N ALA A 10 -13.22 1.11 12.93
CA ALA A 10 -12.11 0.56 12.16
C ALA A 10 -11.87 -0.93 12.47
N LEU A 11 -11.93 -1.32 13.74
CA LEU A 11 -11.73 -2.70 14.15
C LEU A 11 -12.89 -3.64 13.79
N ALA A 12 -14.13 -3.13 13.83
CA ALA A 12 -15.30 -3.87 13.36
C ALA A 12 -15.20 -4.12 11.85
N ASP A 13 -14.84 -3.09 11.09
CA ASP A 13 -14.65 -3.13 9.63
C ASP A 13 -13.53 -4.10 9.23
N ILE A 14 -12.38 -4.09 9.94
CA ILE A 14 -11.30 -5.07 9.75
C ILE A 14 -11.82 -6.51 9.90
N ARG A 15 -12.58 -6.80 10.95
CA ARG A 15 -13.12 -8.15 11.18
C ARG A 15 -14.08 -8.59 10.08
N MET A 16 -14.86 -7.65 9.56
CA MET A 16 -15.80 -7.92 8.47
C MET A 16 -15.06 -8.14 7.15
N ALA A 17 -14.08 -7.28 6.84
CA ALA A 17 -13.23 -7.42 5.66
C ALA A 17 -12.48 -8.76 5.64
N LEU A 18 -11.98 -9.24 6.79
CA LEU A 18 -11.30 -10.53 6.90
C LEU A 18 -12.19 -11.76 6.63
N LYS A 19 -13.53 -11.62 6.69
CA LYS A 19 -14.46 -12.69 6.32
C LYS A 19 -14.61 -12.84 4.80
N LEU A 20 -14.32 -11.79 4.03
CA LEU A 20 -14.47 -11.82 2.58
C LEU A 20 -13.34 -12.65 1.96
N ARG A 21 -13.71 -13.69 1.20
CA ARG A 21 -12.76 -14.61 0.56
C ARG A 21 -11.72 -13.85 -0.27
N MET A 22 -12.14 -12.92 -1.12
CA MET A 22 -11.22 -12.16 -1.98
C MET A 22 -10.23 -11.29 -1.18
N VAL A 23 -10.69 -10.60 -0.14
CA VAL A 23 -9.83 -9.77 0.72
C VAL A 23 -8.85 -10.63 1.51
N LYS A 24 -9.31 -11.76 2.06
CA LYS A 24 -8.43 -12.69 2.77
C LYS A 24 -7.32 -13.23 1.85
N TRP A 25 -7.67 -13.62 0.62
CA TRP A 25 -6.67 -14.10 -0.34
C TRP A 25 -5.73 -12.99 -0.79
N SER A 26 -6.20 -11.74 -0.99
CA SER A 26 -5.31 -10.64 -1.34
C SER A 26 -4.34 -10.28 -0.22
N LEU A 27 -4.79 -10.30 1.05
CA LEU A 27 -3.93 -10.10 2.21
C LEU A 27 -2.86 -11.19 2.33
N VAL A 28 -3.25 -12.46 2.22
CA VAL A 28 -2.31 -13.59 2.32
C VAL A 28 -1.33 -13.57 1.15
N LEU A 29 -1.82 -13.37 -0.07
CA LEU A 29 -0.99 -13.31 -1.27
C LEU A 29 0.01 -12.15 -1.15
N SER A 30 -0.44 -10.97 -0.74
CA SER A 30 0.43 -9.79 -0.61
C SER A 30 1.48 -9.95 0.49
N ALA A 31 1.07 -10.49 1.65
CA ALA A 31 1.97 -10.71 2.79
C ALA A 31 3.02 -11.79 2.52
N ALA A 32 2.72 -12.80 1.70
CA ALA A 32 3.69 -13.84 1.34
C ALA A 32 4.51 -13.47 0.10
N PHE A 33 3.85 -13.01 -0.97
CA PHE A 33 4.46 -12.77 -2.26
C PHE A 33 5.36 -11.53 -2.26
N GLY A 34 4.99 -10.46 -1.55
CA GLY A 34 5.82 -9.25 -1.46
C GLY A 34 7.23 -9.58 -0.96
N PRO A 35 7.38 -10.14 0.26
CA PRO A 35 8.68 -10.51 0.79
C PRO A 35 9.41 -11.56 -0.05
N LEU A 36 8.69 -12.61 -0.50
CA LEU A 36 9.28 -13.66 -1.31
C LEU A 36 9.88 -13.10 -2.62
N MET A 37 9.16 -12.19 -3.28
CA MET A 37 9.66 -11.53 -4.50
C MET A 37 10.88 -10.66 -4.21
N THR A 38 10.88 -9.87 -3.13
CA THR A 38 12.07 -9.08 -2.79
C THR A 38 13.29 -9.94 -2.48
N ILE A 39 13.10 -11.05 -1.76
CA ILE A 39 14.16 -12.00 -1.45
C ILE A 39 14.69 -12.61 -2.74
N ALA A 40 13.81 -13.07 -3.64
CA ALA A 40 14.21 -13.63 -4.92
C ALA A 40 14.97 -12.62 -5.78
N LEU A 41 14.51 -11.36 -5.80
CA LEU A 41 15.08 -10.29 -6.62
C LEU A 41 16.46 -9.82 -6.13
N VAL A 42 16.67 -9.77 -4.82
CA VAL A 42 17.93 -9.28 -4.23
C VAL A 42 18.90 -10.43 -3.97
N ALA A 43 18.45 -11.49 -3.29
CA ALA A 43 19.32 -12.61 -2.94
C ALA A 43 19.62 -13.51 -4.15
N GLY A 44 18.68 -13.70 -5.08
CA GLY A 44 18.87 -14.57 -6.24
C GLY A 44 20.12 -14.23 -7.07
N PRO A 45 20.26 -13.00 -7.59
CA PRO A 45 21.47 -12.58 -8.30
C PRO A 45 22.73 -12.65 -7.43
N ALA A 46 22.62 -12.36 -6.13
CA ALA A 46 23.75 -12.38 -5.20
C ALA A 46 24.31 -13.79 -4.93
N LEU A 47 23.49 -14.83 -5.09
CA LEU A 47 23.95 -16.22 -4.99
C LEU A 47 24.77 -16.63 -6.21
N VAL A 48 24.36 -16.21 -7.40
CA VAL A 48 24.96 -16.63 -8.68
C VAL A 48 26.18 -15.78 -9.04
N LEU A 49 26.08 -14.47 -8.87
CA LEU A 49 27.07 -13.51 -9.33
C LEU A 49 28.10 -13.18 -8.24
N THR A 50 29.29 -12.74 -8.66
CA THR A 50 30.38 -12.29 -7.80
C THR A 50 31.17 -11.16 -8.48
N GLY A 51 31.62 -10.17 -7.73
CA GLY A 51 32.45 -9.07 -8.24
C GLY A 51 31.64 -7.89 -8.80
N PRO A 52 32.16 -7.15 -9.80
CA PRO A 52 31.59 -5.86 -10.23
C PRO A 52 30.20 -5.98 -10.89
N GLU A 53 29.86 -7.13 -11.46
CA GLU A 53 28.53 -7.39 -12.02
C GLU A 53 27.43 -7.39 -10.93
N LEU A 54 27.77 -7.85 -9.72
CA LEU A 54 26.85 -7.86 -8.59
C LEU A 54 26.55 -6.45 -8.10
N GLU A 55 27.55 -5.56 -8.05
CA GLU A 55 27.38 -4.16 -7.63
C GLU A 55 26.45 -3.42 -8.60
N LEU A 56 26.63 -3.64 -9.91
CA LEU A 56 25.80 -3.03 -10.94
C LEU A 56 24.34 -3.51 -10.85
N ILE A 57 24.13 -4.82 -10.69
CA ILE A 57 22.77 -5.38 -10.58
C ILE A 57 22.09 -4.98 -9.27
N THR A 58 22.81 -4.97 -8.15
CA THR A 58 22.24 -4.59 -6.85
C THR A 58 21.88 -3.11 -6.78
N SER A 59 22.64 -2.22 -7.43
CA SER A 59 22.31 -0.79 -7.58
C SER A 59 20.92 -0.57 -8.20
N PHE A 60 20.46 -1.49 -9.06
CA PHE A 60 19.14 -1.43 -9.68
C PHE A 60 18.08 -2.26 -8.93
N MET A 61 18.42 -3.50 -8.55
CA MET A 61 17.49 -4.45 -7.95
C MET A 61 17.03 -4.04 -6.55
N VAL A 62 17.89 -3.41 -5.74
CA VAL A 62 17.55 -3.04 -4.36
C VAL A 62 16.48 -1.93 -4.30
N PRO A 63 16.61 -0.79 -5.00
CA PRO A 63 15.54 0.19 -5.08
C PRO A 63 14.26 -0.36 -5.71
N MET A 64 14.39 -1.20 -6.74
CA MET A 64 13.24 -1.84 -7.37
C MET A 64 12.52 -2.79 -6.41
N ALA A 65 13.25 -3.57 -5.61
CA ALA A 65 12.69 -4.45 -4.60
C ALA A 65 11.90 -3.66 -3.55
N ALA A 66 12.40 -2.51 -3.09
CA ALA A 66 11.67 -1.64 -2.17
C ALA A 66 10.36 -1.12 -2.79
N ALA A 67 10.39 -0.67 -4.05
CA ALA A 67 9.20 -0.22 -4.77
C ALA A 67 8.14 -1.32 -4.91
N LEU A 68 8.56 -2.52 -5.32
CA LEU A 68 7.67 -3.66 -5.50
C LEU A 68 7.10 -4.16 -4.18
N LEU A 69 7.89 -4.17 -3.09
CA LEU A 69 7.39 -4.54 -1.77
C LEU A 69 6.27 -3.61 -1.30
N ALA A 70 6.47 -2.31 -1.49
CA ALA A 70 5.44 -1.32 -1.21
C ALA A 70 4.21 -1.54 -2.07
N MET A 71 4.39 -1.88 -3.35
CA MET A 71 3.31 -2.24 -4.26
C MET A 71 2.45 -3.36 -3.72
N PHE A 72 3.05 -4.50 -3.40
CA PHE A 72 2.31 -5.64 -2.85
C PHE A 72 1.60 -5.29 -1.55
N SER A 73 2.18 -4.42 -0.72
CA SER A 73 1.55 -4.01 0.55
C SER A 73 0.33 -3.09 0.36
N ILE A 74 0.25 -2.35 -0.75
CA ILE A 74 -0.84 -1.40 -1.05
C ILE A 74 -2.04 -2.09 -1.74
N ILE A 75 -1.81 -3.15 -2.53
CA ILE A 75 -2.88 -3.91 -3.23
C ILE A 75 -4.07 -4.29 -2.31
N PRO A 76 -3.88 -4.88 -1.12
CA PRO A 76 -5.02 -5.27 -0.29
C PRO A 76 -5.80 -4.06 0.24
N ALA A 77 -5.15 -2.89 0.36
CA ALA A 77 -5.78 -1.67 0.86
C ALA A 77 -6.89 -1.19 -0.07
N THR A 78 -6.71 -1.33 -1.38
CA THR A 78 -7.73 -0.95 -2.37
C THR A 78 -8.94 -1.87 -2.33
N MET A 79 -8.73 -3.17 -2.10
CA MET A 79 -9.84 -4.13 -2.00
C MET A 79 -10.66 -3.92 -0.74
N ILE A 80 -10.02 -3.59 0.38
CA ILE A 80 -10.72 -3.31 1.64
C ILE A 80 -11.53 -2.02 1.51
N SER A 81 -10.90 -0.95 1.02
CA SER A 81 -11.56 0.35 0.82
C SER A 81 -12.65 0.34 -0.26
N ALA A 82 -12.53 -0.52 -1.28
CA ALA A 82 -13.60 -0.78 -2.25
C ALA A 82 -14.87 -1.34 -1.61
N ASN A 83 -14.71 -2.31 -0.69
CA ASN A 83 -15.85 -2.89 0.03
C ASN A 83 -16.44 -1.97 1.10
N ALA A 84 -15.68 -0.99 1.57
CA ALA A 84 -16.05 -0.19 2.72
C ALA A 84 -17.39 0.57 2.54
N LEU A 85 -17.77 0.96 1.32
CA LEU A 85 -19.08 1.59 1.06
C LEU A 85 -19.98 0.72 0.19
N VAL A 86 -19.47 0.23 -0.95
CA VAL A 86 -20.29 -0.57 -1.88
C VAL A 86 -20.69 -1.91 -1.27
N GLY A 87 -19.79 -2.53 -0.50
CA GLY A 87 -20.07 -3.82 0.12
C GLY A 87 -21.17 -3.71 1.18
N GLU A 88 -21.20 -2.62 1.94
CA GLU A 88 -22.29 -2.35 2.89
C GLU A 88 -23.60 -2.01 2.19
N ARG A 89 -23.54 -1.33 1.03
CA ARG A 89 -24.70 -1.06 0.17
C ARG A 89 -25.27 -2.35 -0.41
N GLU A 90 -24.44 -3.22 -0.98
CA GLU A 90 -24.85 -4.54 -1.51
C GLU A 90 -25.46 -5.45 -0.44
N GLN A 91 -25.00 -5.32 0.81
CA GLN A 91 -25.51 -6.09 1.95
C GLN A 91 -26.71 -5.42 2.64
N SER A 92 -27.21 -4.28 2.14
CA SER A 92 -28.29 -3.51 2.74
C SER A 92 -28.03 -3.13 4.21
N THR A 93 -26.77 -2.92 4.57
CA THR A 93 -26.32 -2.54 5.93
C THR A 93 -25.92 -1.08 6.04
N LEU A 94 -25.94 -0.35 4.92
CA LEU A 94 -25.58 1.06 4.86
C LEU A 94 -26.59 1.97 5.58
N GLU A 95 -27.90 1.73 5.43
CA GLU A 95 -28.93 2.54 6.11
C GLU A 95 -28.87 2.41 7.65
N PRO A 96 -28.78 1.19 8.24
CA PRO A 96 -28.57 1.04 9.68
C PRO A 96 -27.30 1.72 10.17
N LEU A 97 -26.20 1.65 9.42
CA LEU A 97 -24.94 2.30 9.78
C LEU A 97 -25.08 3.83 9.78
N LEU A 98 -25.78 4.37 8.78
CA LEU A 98 -26.18 5.77 8.71
C LEU A 98 -27.30 6.14 9.68
N CYS A 99 -27.79 5.26 10.55
CA CYS A 99 -28.67 5.62 11.67
C CYS A 99 -27.92 5.67 13.02
N THR A 100 -26.64 5.31 13.03
CA THR A 100 -25.83 5.34 14.26
C THR A 100 -25.53 6.77 14.71
N PRO A 101 -25.27 7.00 16.02
CA PRO A 101 -24.90 8.30 16.58
C PRO A 101 -23.42 8.66 16.31
N LEU A 102 -22.92 8.30 15.12
CA LEU A 102 -21.59 8.62 14.62
C LEU A 102 -21.67 9.84 13.71
N THR A 103 -20.65 10.69 13.76
CA THR A 103 -20.49 11.78 12.78
C THR A 103 -19.91 11.25 11.48
N ASP A 104 -20.22 11.93 10.37
CA ASP A 104 -19.73 11.61 9.02
C ASP A 104 -18.19 11.51 8.99
N ASN A 105 -17.51 12.44 9.67
CA ASN A 105 -16.05 12.43 9.80
C ASN A 105 -15.55 11.23 10.61
N GLU A 106 -16.20 10.88 11.73
CA GLU A 106 -15.80 9.72 12.53
C GLU A 106 -15.93 8.40 11.76
N LEU A 107 -16.95 8.29 10.90
CA LEU A 107 -17.19 7.13 10.04
C LEU A 107 -16.14 7.03 8.92
N LEU A 108 -15.86 8.16 8.24
CA LEU A 108 -14.83 8.23 7.20
C LEU A 108 -13.45 7.89 7.77
N TRP A 109 -13.08 8.46 8.92
CA TRP A 109 -11.84 8.12 9.61
C TRP A 109 -11.80 6.65 10.03
N GLY A 110 -12.91 6.07 10.48
CA GLY A 110 -12.98 4.65 10.82
C GLY A 110 -12.66 3.74 9.63
N LYS A 111 -13.30 3.98 8.47
CA LYS A 111 -13.12 3.18 7.24
C LYS A 111 -11.76 3.35 6.58
N THR A 112 -11.15 4.53 6.75
CA THR A 112 -9.80 4.79 6.23
C THR A 112 -8.76 4.12 7.12
N LEU A 113 -8.89 4.27 8.44
CA LEU A 113 -7.98 3.66 9.41
C LEU A 113 -8.01 2.13 9.39
N SER A 114 -9.17 1.50 9.12
CA SER A 114 -9.26 0.03 9.00
C SER A 114 -8.29 -0.51 7.94
N SER A 115 -8.35 0.09 6.74
CA SER A 115 -7.50 -0.27 5.60
C SER A 115 -6.03 0.12 5.84
N VAL A 116 -5.78 1.31 6.38
CA VAL A 116 -4.41 1.80 6.61
C VAL A 116 -3.69 0.97 7.67
N LEU A 117 -4.35 0.60 8.78
CA LEU A 117 -3.74 -0.16 9.86
C LEU A 117 -3.32 -1.56 9.41
N ILE A 118 -4.21 -2.28 8.71
CA ILE A 118 -3.89 -3.66 8.30
C ILE A 118 -2.81 -3.71 7.21
N CYS A 119 -2.83 -2.76 6.27
CA CYS A 119 -1.86 -2.73 5.19
C CYS A 119 -0.51 -2.14 5.60
N SER A 120 -0.48 -1.18 6.54
CA SER A 120 0.78 -0.74 7.15
C SER A 120 1.43 -1.85 7.97
N ALA A 121 0.65 -2.69 8.66
CA ALA A 121 1.18 -3.86 9.33
C ALA A 121 1.81 -4.86 8.33
N ILE A 122 1.16 -5.10 7.19
CA ILE A 122 1.72 -5.94 6.11
C ILE A 122 3.01 -5.34 5.57
N LEU A 123 3.06 -4.02 5.35
CA LEU A 123 4.25 -3.35 4.87
C LEU A 123 5.41 -3.55 5.84
N VAL A 124 5.23 -3.22 7.13
CA VAL A 124 6.28 -3.35 8.14
C VAL A 124 6.72 -4.80 8.32
N LEU A 125 5.78 -5.74 8.49
CA LEU A 125 6.11 -7.16 8.59
C LEU A 125 6.79 -7.68 7.33
N GLY A 126 6.38 -7.21 6.16
CA GLY A 126 6.97 -7.54 4.88
C GLY A 126 8.41 -7.03 4.77
N THR A 127 8.68 -5.79 5.19
CA THR A 127 10.05 -5.26 5.25
C THR A 127 10.93 -6.10 6.17
N LEU A 128 10.46 -6.42 7.38
CA LEU A 128 11.19 -7.24 8.34
C LEU A 128 11.46 -8.65 7.80
N ALA A 129 10.44 -9.32 7.25
CA ALA A 129 10.60 -10.64 6.65
C ALA A 129 11.61 -10.64 5.50
N SER A 130 11.59 -9.60 4.66
CA SER A 130 12.52 -9.44 3.53
C SER A 130 13.95 -9.22 4.00
N THR A 131 14.15 -8.31 4.97
CA THR A 131 15.48 -8.05 5.55
C THR A 131 16.09 -9.28 6.18
N ILE A 132 15.34 -9.99 7.04
CA ILE A 132 15.79 -11.20 7.72
C ILE A 132 16.03 -12.32 6.69
N GLY A 133 15.14 -12.49 5.72
CA GLY A 133 15.25 -13.51 4.68
C GLY A 133 16.48 -13.33 3.81
N ILE A 134 16.73 -12.12 3.31
CA ILE A 134 17.91 -11.80 2.51
C ILE A 134 19.19 -12.01 3.33
N ALA A 135 19.24 -11.48 4.56
CA ALA A 135 20.41 -11.63 5.43
C ALA A 135 20.71 -13.10 5.74
N ALA A 136 19.69 -13.90 6.08
CA ALA A 136 19.86 -15.32 6.38
C ALA A 136 20.39 -16.11 5.18
N ILE A 137 19.83 -15.88 3.99
CA ILE A 137 20.26 -16.59 2.76
C ILE A 137 21.72 -16.26 2.41
N LEU A 138 22.11 -14.99 2.50
CA LEU A 138 23.47 -14.56 2.19
C LEU A 138 24.50 -15.08 3.21
N LEU A 139 24.15 -15.07 4.51
CA LEU A 139 24.98 -15.63 5.57
C LEU A 139 25.22 -17.13 5.42
N VAL A 140 24.15 -17.90 5.18
CA VAL A 140 24.26 -19.36 4.97
C VAL A 140 25.10 -19.68 3.74
N SER A 141 25.03 -18.83 2.72
CA SER A 141 25.77 -19.03 1.45
C SER A 141 27.20 -18.49 1.49
N GLY A 142 27.65 -17.90 2.60
CA GLY A 142 28.99 -17.31 2.74
C GLY A 142 29.26 -16.13 1.79
N LYS A 143 28.20 -15.47 1.29
CA LYS A 143 28.29 -14.34 0.36
C LYS A 143 28.37 -13.01 1.12
N GLN A 144 28.78 -11.95 0.43
CA GLN A 144 28.78 -10.60 0.99
C GLN A 144 27.37 -10.18 1.40
N LEU A 145 27.26 -9.56 2.58
CA LEU A 145 25.99 -9.05 3.10
C LEU A 145 25.55 -7.83 2.29
N ILE A 146 24.43 -7.97 1.60
CA ILE A 146 23.73 -6.85 0.96
C ILE A 146 22.75 -6.28 1.97
N VAL A 147 22.88 -5.00 2.29
CA VAL A 147 21.98 -4.30 3.21
C VAL A 147 20.68 -4.00 2.46
N PHE A 148 19.62 -4.69 2.84
CA PHE A 148 18.25 -4.42 2.39
C PHE A 148 17.36 -4.12 3.60
N PRO A 149 16.48 -3.10 3.55
CA PRO A 149 16.47 -2.02 2.56
C PRO A 149 17.70 -1.11 2.71
N ASP A 150 18.15 -0.53 1.61
CA ASP A 150 19.14 0.56 1.61
C ASP A 150 18.56 1.82 2.26
N LEU A 151 19.39 2.81 2.60
CA LEU A 151 18.91 4.03 3.25
C LEU A 151 17.82 4.77 2.42
N PRO A 152 17.96 4.94 1.09
CA PRO A 152 16.88 5.43 0.24
C PRO A 152 15.63 4.53 0.22
N GLY A 153 15.78 3.21 0.12
CA GLY A 153 14.66 2.27 0.13
C GLY A 153 13.93 2.23 1.47
N LEU A 154 14.64 2.43 2.59
CA LEU A 154 14.03 2.56 3.90
C LEU A 154 13.20 3.84 4.00
N PHE A 155 13.71 4.97 3.48
CA PHE A 155 12.92 6.20 3.39
C PHE A 155 11.66 6.00 2.54
N MET A 156 11.80 5.31 1.40
CA MET A 156 10.67 4.96 0.55
C MET A 156 9.61 4.12 1.26
N LEU A 157 10.03 3.04 1.94
CA LEU A 157 9.13 2.11 2.63
C LEU A 157 8.52 2.70 3.91
N ALA A 158 9.28 3.49 4.66
CA ALA A 158 8.83 4.04 5.93
C ALA A 158 8.04 5.35 5.79
N VAL A 159 8.30 6.15 4.74
CA VAL A 159 7.73 7.48 4.57
C VAL A 159 6.81 7.55 3.35
N VAL A 160 7.32 7.23 2.17
CA VAL A 160 6.57 7.39 0.91
C VAL A 160 5.41 6.39 0.84
N ALA A 161 5.66 5.12 1.13
CA ALA A 161 4.67 4.06 1.01
C ALA A 161 3.44 4.26 1.92
N PRO A 162 3.55 4.67 3.21
CA PRO A 162 2.39 4.99 4.03
C PRO A 162 1.57 6.19 3.52
N ILE A 163 2.22 7.21 2.94
CA ILE A 163 1.52 8.37 2.37
C ILE A 163 0.74 7.96 1.13
N VAL A 164 1.38 7.17 0.25
CA VAL A 164 0.73 6.59 -0.94
C VAL A 164 -0.44 5.71 -0.51
N LEU A 165 -0.27 4.84 0.47
CA LEU A 165 -1.31 3.99 1.03
C LEU A 165 -2.53 4.80 1.45
N PHE A 166 -2.32 5.89 2.20
CA PHE A 166 -3.40 6.78 2.64
C PHE A 166 -4.10 7.46 1.46
N GLY A 167 -3.34 7.95 0.48
CA GLY A 167 -3.89 8.58 -0.73
C GLY A 167 -4.73 7.62 -1.57
N VAL A 168 -4.25 6.37 -1.72
CA VAL A 168 -4.93 5.29 -2.44
C VAL A 168 -6.23 4.89 -1.75
N VAL A 169 -6.21 4.68 -0.43
CA VAL A 169 -7.41 4.35 0.36
C VAL A 169 -8.45 5.48 0.26
N SER A 170 -8.01 6.74 0.38
CA SER A 170 -8.91 7.90 0.28
C SER A 170 -9.58 7.99 -1.10
N LEU A 171 -8.82 7.76 -2.17
CA LEU A 171 -9.36 7.74 -3.53
C LEU A 171 -10.32 6.58 -3.76
N MET A 172 -10.00 5.40 -3.24
CA MET A 172 -10.87 4.23 -3.37
C MET A 172 -12.19 4.39 -2.63
N ILE A 173 -12.22 5.11 -1.50
CA ILE A 173 -13.47 5.43 -0.80
C ILE A 173 -14.35 6.37 -1.64
N ILE A 174 -13.75 7.35 -2.32
CA ILE A 174 -14.51 8.22 -3.24
C ILE A 174 -15.14 7.40 -4.38
N ILE A 175 -14.38 6.47 -4.94
CA ILE A 175 -14.83 5.64 -6.07
C ILE A 175 -15.88 4.63 -5.62
N SER A 176 -15.68 4.00 -4.45
CA SER A 176 -16.65 3.08 -3.86
C SER A 176 -17.97 3.78 -3.53
N GLY A 177 -17.97 5.07 -3.19
CA GLY A 177 -19.20 5.84 -3.06
C GLY A 177 -20.04 5.92 -4.35
N ARG A 178 -19.40 5.88 -5.54
CA ARG A 178 -20.03 6.15 -6.85
C ARG A 178 -20.48 4.92 -7.62
N VAL A 179 -19.88 3.75 -7.35
CA VAL A 179 -20.21 2.52 -8.07
C VAL A 179 -21.31 1.73 -7.37
N GLN A 180 -22.07 0.94 -8.12
CA GLN A 180 -23.17 0.15 -7.56
C GLN A 180 -22.73 -1.25 -7.16
N ARG A 181 -21.71 -1.81 -7.84
CA ARG A 181 -21.23 -3.17 -7.61
C ARG A 181 -19.78 -3.21 -7.12
N VAL A 182 -19.49 -4.09 -6.17
CA VAL A 182 -18.14 -4.29 -5.61
C VAL A 182 -17.13 -4.66 -6.70
N TYR A 183 -17.57 -5.42 -7.70
CA TYR A 183 -16.71 -5.84 -8.81
C TYR A 183 -16.22 -4.67 -9.67
N GLU A 184 -17.06 -3.65 -9.89
CA GLU A 184 -16.68 -2.42 -10.61
C GLU A 184 -15.62 -1.64 -9.82
N ALA A 185 -15.77 -1.56 -8.50
CA ALA A 185 -14.75 -0.96 -7.63
C ALA A 185 -13.40 -1.69 -7.73
N TYR A 186 -13.41 -3.03 -7.77
CA TYR A 186 -12.19 -3.82 -7.91
C TYR A 186 -11.50 -3.61 -9.26
N GLN A 187 -12.24 -3.47 -10.37
CA GLN A 187 -11.60 -3.19 -11.66
C GLN A 187 -10.90 -1.83 -11.67
N MET A 188 -11.52 -0.81 -11.07
CA MET A 188 -10.92 0.52 -10.94
C MET A 188 -9.69 0.53 -10.04
N SER A 189 -9.63 -0.38 -9.05
CA SER A 189 -8.49 -0.48 -8.13
C SER A 189 -7.15 -0.72 -8.83
N GLY A 190 -7.15 -1.51 -9.92
CA GLY A 190 -5.94 -1.83 -10.68
C GLY A 190 -5.33 -0.59 -11.36
N ALA A 191 -6.17 0.25 -11.95
CA ALA A 191 -5.73 1.50 -12.58
C ALA A 191 -5.14 2.48 -11.55
N ILE A 192 -5.75 2.55 -10.36
CA ILE A 192 -5.28 3.43 -9.28
C ILE A 192 -3.93 2.95 -8.76
N ILE A 193 -3.77 1.65 -8.52
CA ILE A 193 -2.48 1.10 -8.12
C ILE A 193 -1.42 1.45 -9.16
N MET A 194 -1.69 1.22 -10.45
CA MET A 194 -0.75 1.53 -11.52
C MET A 194 -0.33 3.01 -11.51
N ILE A 195 -1.27 3.94 -11.42
CA ILE A 195 -0.98 5.39 -11.41
C ILE A 195 -0.10 5.77 -10.22
N PHE A 196 -0.42 5.26 -9.02
CA PHE A 196 0.33 5.58 -7.80
C PHE A 196 1.71 4.88 -7.73
N MET A 197 1.94 3.82 -8.52
CA MET A 197 3.23 3.15 -8.60
C MET A 197 4.23 3.85 -9.52
N ILE A 198 3.78 4.60 -10.52
CA ILE A 198 4.69 5.25 -11.49
C ILE A 198 5.78 6.08 -10.79
N PRO A 199 5.47 6.96 -9.82
CA PRO A 199 6.50 7.74 -9.13
C PRO A 199 7.48 6.86 -8.35
N MET A 200 6.96 5.81 -7.72
CA MET A 200 7.75 4.87 -6.91
C MET A 200 8.75 4.07 -7.76
N LEU A 201 8.44 3.83 -9.04
CA LEU A 201 9.32 3.18 -10.00
C LEU A 201 10.20 4.18 -10.78
N ALA A 202 9.99 5.48 -10.62
CA ALA A 202 10.72 6.49 -11.37
C ALA A 202 12.25 6.50 -11.19
N PRO A 203 12.86 6.09 -10.05
CA PRO A 203 14.32 5.94 -9.95
C PRO A 203 14.93 5.06 -11.05
N ILE A 204 14.16 4.11 -11.59
CA ILE A 204 14.57 3.20 -12.65
C ILE A 204 14.78 3.93 -13.99
N ILE A 205 14.07 5.04 -14.21
CA ILE A 205 14.13 5.79 -15.47
C ILE A 205 15.44 6.57 -15.58
N SER A 206 16.06 6.93 -14.44
CA SER A 206 17.35 7.65 -14.39
C SER A 206 18.59 6.75 -14.48
N MET A 207 18.50 5.63 -15.17
CA MET A 207 19.66 4.77 -15.42
C MET A 207 20.61 5.46 -16.42
N GLU A 208 21.80 5.84 -15.96
CA GLU A 208 22.88 6.33 -16.81
C GLU A 208 24.03 5.29 -16.79
N SER A 209 24.45 4.82 -17.96
CA SER A 209 25.58 3.89 -18.12
C SER A 209 25.50 2.56 -17.33
N GLY A 210 24.27 2.09 -17.05
CA GLY A 210 24.03 0.76 -16.45
C GLY A 210 23.93 0.73 -14.92
N ALA A 211 24.18 1.85 -14.22
CA ALA A 211 24.00 1.94 -12.77
C ALA A 211 23.06 3.10 -12.41
N ILE A 212 22.39 3.01 -11.26
CA ILE A 212 21.60 4.12 -10.73
C ILE A 212 22.43 4.84 -9.68
N GLY A 213 22.79 6.09 -9.97
CA GLY A 213 23.48 6.94 -9.01
C GLY A 213 22.64 7.13 -7.75
N THR A 214 23.26 7.02 -6.58
CA THR A 214 22.56 7.19 -5.29
C THR A 214 21.86 8.55 -5.18
N SER A 215 22.45 9.60 -5.76
CA SER A 215 21.85 10.95 -5.84
C SER A 215 20.54 10.96 -6.64
N ALA A 216 20.46 10.22 -7.74
CA ALA A 216 19.26 10.10 -8.56
C ALA A 216 18.15 9.37 -7.79
N ILE A 217 18.47 8.30 -7.06
CA ILE A 217 17.50 7.58 -6.20
C ILE A 217 16.89 8.53 -5.17
N TRP A 218 17.73 9.31 -4.49
CA TRP A 218 17.26 10.31 -3.52
C TRP A 218 16.37 11.36 -4.17
N MET A 219 16.77 11.91 -5.32
CA MET A 219 15.97 12.89 -6.05
C MET A 219 14.57 12.36 -6.37
N TRP A 220 14.48 11.15 -6.94
CA TRP A 220 13.19 10.53 -7.27
C TRP A 220 12.36 10.14 -6.05
N ASN A 221 13.00 9.76 -4.94
CA ASN A 221 12.32 9.54 -3.66
C ASN A 221 11.69 10.83 -3.13
N PHE A 222 12.40 11.97 -3.22
CA PHE A 222 11.82 13.26 -2.85
C PHE A 222 10.69 13.68 -3.78
N VAL A 223 10.84 13.50 -5.09
CA VAL A 223 9.75 13.75 -6.06
C VAL A 223 8.52 12.90 -5.74
N SER A 224 8.73 11.61 -5.49
CA SER A 224 7.67 10.68 -5.07
C SER A 224 7.01 11.10 -3.76
N PHE A 225 7.79 11.56 -2.79
CA PHE A 225 7.29 12.06 -1.52
C PHE A 225 6.38 13.28 -1.72
N PHE A 226 6.85 14.33 -2.41
CA PHE A 226 6.05 15.53 -2.62
C PHE A 226 4.79 15.25 -3.42
N LEU A 227 4.89 14.44 -4.47
CA LEU A 227 3.74 14.04 -5.27
C LEU A 227 2.73 13.23 -4.44
N ALA A 228 3.20 12.26 -3.66
CA ALA A 228 2.34 11.46 -2.79
C ALA A 228 1.63 12.33 -1.75
N VAL A 229 2.32 13.30 -1.15
CA VAL A 229 1.71 14.26 -0.21
C VAL A 229 0.62 15.09 -0.89
N ILE A 230 0.92 15.68 -2.06
CA ILE A 230 -0.05 16.49 -2.81
C ILE A 230 -1.29 15.64 -3.14
N VAL A 231 -1.09 14.45 -3.70
CA VAL A 231 -2.19 13.57 -4.08
C VAL A 231 -3.00 13.14 -2.86
N ALA A 232 -2.34 12.74 -1.76
CA ALA A 232 -3.01 12.35 -0.52
C ALA A 232 -3.84 13.49 0.09
N VAL A 233 -3.32 14.72 0.11
CA VAL A 233 -4.06 15.89 0.60
C VAL A 233 -5.25 16.22 -0.29
N VAL A 234 -5.07 16.18 -1.61
CA VAL A 234 -6.14 16.45 -2.58
C VAL A 234 -7.23 15.37 -2.49
N THR A 235 -6.88 14.08 -2.48
CA THR A 235 -7.86 12.99 -2.38
C THR A 235 -8.59 13.03 -1.04
N TRP A 236 -7.90 13.34 0.05
CA TRP A 236 -8.52 13.49 1.36
C TRP A 236 -9.50 14.67 1.43
N ALA A 237 -9.12 15.84 0.91
CA ALA A 237 -9.98 17.02 0.87
C ALA A 237 -11.25 16.77 0.03
N ILE A 238 -11.11 16.02 -1.08
CA ILE A 238 -12.23 15.60 -1.91
C ILE A 238 -13.11 14.58 -1.17
N ALA A 239 -12.51 13.64 -0.44
CA ALA A 239 -13.24 12.62 0.33
C ALA A 239 -14.14 13.27 1.39
N ILE A 240 -13.61 14.22 2.17
CA ILE A 240 -14.41 14.96 3.17
C ILE A 240 -15.60 15.69 2.52
N LYS A 241 -15.37 16.35 1.37
CA LYS A 241 -16.45 17.10 0.69
C LYS A 241 -17.52 16.20 0.07
N GLN A 242 -17.14 15.01 -0.41
CA GLN A 242 -18.08 14.07 -1.03
C GLN A 242 -18.83 13.21 0.00
N PHE A 243 -18.24 13.01 1.18
CA PHE A 243 -18.85 12.24 2.26
C PHE A 243 -19.90 13.10 2.97
N ASN A 244 -21.09 13.16 2.40
CA ASN A 244 -22.25 13.83 2.98
C ASN A 244 -23.41 12.84 3.06
N ARG A 245 -23.96 12.64 4.27
CA ARG A 245 -25.00 11.64 4.59
C ARG A 245 -26.19 11.72 3.64
N ASP A 246 -26.68 12.92 3.37
CA ASP A 246 -27.88 13.17 2.54
C ASP A 246 -27.70 12.68 1.09
N ARG A 247 -26.49 12.85 0.54
CA ARG A 247 -26.18 12.42 -0.82
C ARG A 247 -26.05 10.90 -0.90
N MET A 248 -25.55 10.25 0.14
CA MET A 248 -25.42 8.79 0.16
C MET A 248 -26.78 8.08 0.33
N VAL A 249 -27.71 8.67 1.08
CA VAL A 249 -29.09 8.14 1.20
C VAL A 249 -29.84 8.22 -0.13
N SER A 250 -29.61 9.26 -0.94
CA SER A 250 -30.24 9.39 -2.27
C SER A 250 -29.71 8.41 -3.35
N LEU A 251 -28.62 7.69 -3.05
CA LEU A 251 -27.97 6.73 -3.96
C LEU A 251 -28.27 5.27 -3.62
N VAL A 252 -29.04 5.04 -2.54
CA VAL A 252 -29.62 3.72 -2.19
C VAL A 252 -30.96 3.58 -2.90
#